data_AF-A0A9D8J5G5-F1
#
_entry.id   AF-A0A9D8J5G5-F1
#
_cell.length_a   1.000
_cell.length_b   1.000
_cell.length_c   1.000
_cell.angle_alpha   90.00
_cell.angle_beta   90.00
_cell.angle_gamma   90.00
#
_symmetry.space_group_name_H-M   'P 1'
#
loop_
_entity.id
_entity.type
_entity.pdbx_description
1 polymer ?
#
loop_
_entity_poly.entity_id
_entity_poly.type
_entity_poly.pdbx_seq_one_letter_code
_entity_poly.pdbx_strand_id
1 'polypeptide(L)'
;YLYFNDPLLATKVLMISSIIATLCQKIIDKHVPKSDMITLIALMIFGGITLALNDPIYLQWKLTATFSIFACITLCNKLLKKKPICESLLGDKIAVNPFAWRQCDLGIIYFSTLMSVINTIITLYFSLDIWIYFKLSTILFSMLGSIAMAYYLMQNATSIKVDG
;
A
#
# COMPACT_ATOMS: atom_id res chain seq x y z
N TYR A 1 -21.26 -17.23 -13.70
CA TYR A 1 -21.93 -16.39 -12.69
C TYR A 1 -21.77 -16.89 -11.25
N LEU A 2 -21.67 -18.20 -10.97
CA LEU A 2 -21.43 -18.70 -9.59
C LEU A 2 -19.97 -18.54 -9.09
N TYR A 3 -18.98 -18.43 -9.98
CA TYR A 3 -17.56 -18.41 -9.58
C TYR A 3 -17.05 -17.07 -9.02
N PHE A 4 -17.71 -15.96 -9.36
CA PHE A 4 -17.25 -14.60 -9.00
C PHE A 4 -17.78 -14.08 -7.66
N ASN A 5 -18.75 -14.78 -7.05
CA ASN A 5 -19.30 -14.37 -5.75
C ASN A 5 -18.49 -14.87 -4.55
N ASP A 6 -17.59 -15.83 -4.75
CA ASP A 6 -16.74 -16.37 -3.68
C ASP A 6 -15.30 -15.85 -3.81
N PRO A 7 -14.92 -14.78 -3.07
CA PRO A 7 -13.56 -14.23 -3.10
C PRO A 7 -12.50 -15.27 -2.68
N LEU A 8 -12.88 -16.26 -1.88
CA LEU A 8 -12.01 -17.38 -1.52
C LEU A 8 -11.71 -18.28 -2.72
N LEU A 9 -12.72 -18.60 -3.53
CA LEU A 9 -12.59 -19.46 -4.72
C LEU A 9 -11.70 -18.78 -5.77
N ALA A 10 -11.90 -17.47 -5.97
CA ALA A 10 -11.04 -16.66 -6.82
C ALA A 10 -9.57 -16.69 -6.36
N THR A 11 -9.32 -16.62 -5.05
CA THR A 11 -7.96 -16.71 -4.47
C THR A 11 -7.33 -18.07 -4.71
N LYS A 12 -8.09 -19.17 -4.54
CA LYS A 12 -7.60 -20.54 -4.84
C LYS A 12 -7.17 -20.69 -6.29
N VAL A 13 -8.02 -20.24 -7.22
CA VAL A 13 -7.73 -20.33 -8.65
C VAL A 13 -6.53 -19.48 -9.03
N LEU A 14 -6.41 -18.28 -8.47
CA LEU A 14 -5.27 -17.41 -8.71
C LEU A 14 -3.95 -18.06 -8.25
N MET A 15 -3.93 -18.66 -7.07
CA MET A 15 -2.75 -19.37 -6.54
C MET A 15 -2.37 -20.56 -7.42
N ILE A 16 -3.35 -21.41 -7.78
CA ILE A 16 -3.13 -22.58 -8.63
C ILE A 16 -2.63 -22.15 -10.02
N SER A 17 -3.25 -21.15 -10.62
CA SER A 17 -2.86 -20.60 -11.92
C SER A 17 -1.43 -20.04 -11.88
N SER A 18 -1.06 -19.33 -10.81
CA SER A 18 0.29 -18.77 -10.67
C SER A 18 1.36 -19.86 -10.55
N ILE A 19 1.08 -20.94 -9.80
CA ILE A 19 1.98 -22.10 -9.72
C ILE A 19 2.17 -22.72 -11.10
N ILE A 20 1.08 -22.93 -11.85
CA ILE A 20 1.13 -23.49 -13.20
C ILE A 20 1.92 -22.58 -14.12
N ALA A 21 1.68 -21.27 -14.08
CA ALA A 21 2.40 -20.29 -14.90
C ALA A 21 3.90 -20.33 -14.64
N THR A 22 4.34 -20.35 -13.37
CA THR A 22 5.77 -20.44 -13.03
C THR A 22 6.38 -21.79 -13.41
N LEU A 23 5.63 -22.90 -13.30
CA LEU A 23 6.09 -24.21 -13.77
C LEU A 23 6.23 -24.26 -15.29
N CYS A 24 5.26 -23.73 -16.03
CA CYS A 24 5.33 -23.60 -17.48
C CYS A 24 6.52 -22.73 -17.90
N GLN A 25 6.72 -21.59 -17.25
CA GLN A 25 7.88 -20.71 -17.48
C GLN A 25 9.19 -21.45 -17.22
N LYS A 26 9.28 -22.25 -16.14
CA LYS A 26 10.46 -23.07 -15.85
C LYS A 26 10.72 -24.14 -16.91
N ILE A 27 9.68 -24.72 -17.51
CA ILE A 27 9.82 -25.75 -18.56
C ILE A 27 10.25 -25.11 -19.88
N ILE A 28 9.68 -23.96 -20.23
CA ILE A 28 9.95 -23.25 -21.50
C ILE A 28 11.31 -22.56 -21.45
N ASP A 29 11.56 -21.73 -20.44
CA ASP A 29 12.73 -20.86 -20.37
C ASP A 29 13.91 -21.49 -19.62
N LYS A 30 13.72 -22.67 -19.01
CA LYS A 30 14.69 -23.39 -18.15
C LYS A 30 15.22 -22.59 -16.93
N HIS A 31 14.82 -21.33 -16.78
CA HIS A 31 15.23 -20.43 -15.72
C HIS A 31 14.02 -19.62 -15.24
N VAL A 32 13.88 -19.47 -13.92
CA VAL A 32 12.86 -18.63 -13.32
C VAL A 32 13.56 -17.41 -12.72
N PRO A 33 13.24 -16.18 -13.17
CA PRO A 33 13.77 -14.96 -12.60
C PRO A 33 13.52 -14.89 -11.09
N LYS A 34 14.49 -14.34 -10.35
CA LYS A 34 14.35 -14.18 -8.89
C LYS A 34 13.13 -13.32 -8.52
N SER A 35 12.77 -12.34 -9.33
CA SER A 35 11.57 -11.50 -9.17
C SER A 35 10.28 -12.31 -9.16
N ASP A 36 10.18 -13.29 -10.05
CA ASP A 36 8.96 -14.08 -10.24
C ASP A 36 8.82 -15.11 -9.11
N MET A 37 9.94 -15.67 -8.68
CA MET A 37 10.02 -16.53 -7.50
C MET A 37 9.61 -15.80 -6.22
N ILE A 38 10.09 -14.56 -6.01
CA ILE A 38 9.73 -13.72 -4.87
C ILE A 38 8.23 -13.41 -4.90
N THR A 39 7.69 -13.10 -6.09
CA THR A 39 6.27 -12.80 -6.28
C THR A 39 5.39 -14.02 -6.01
N LEU A 40 5.78 -15.21 -6.49
CA LEU A 40 5.08 -16.47 -6.21
C LEU A 40 5.09 -16.79 -4.72
N ILE A 41 6.23 -16.65 -4.04
CA ILE A 41 6.35 -16.90 -2.60
C ILE A 41 5.45 -15.93 -1.82
N ALA A 42 5.49 -14.64 -2.14
CA ALA A 42 4.60 -13.67 -1.52
C ALA A 42 3.13 -14.02 -1.76
N LEU A 43 2.76 -14.37 -2.99
CA LEU A 43 1.40 -14.78 -3.35
C LEU A 43 0.95 -16.05 -2.62
N MET A 44 1.86 -17.00 -2.41
CA MET A 44 1.58 -18.23 -1.65
C MET A 44 1.41 -17.96 -0.15
N ILE A 45 2.25 -17.08 0.42
CA ILE A 45 2.13 -16.68 1.83
C ILE A 45 0.83 -15.90 2.04
N PHE A 46 0.59 -14.84 1.27
CA PHE A 46 -0.62 -14.02 1.41
C PHE A 46 -1.89 -14.80 1.04
N GLY A 47 -1.88 -15.56 -0.05
CA GLY A 47 -3.02 -16.39 -0.48
C GLY A 47 -3.29 -17.55 0.48
N GLY A 48 -2.25 -18.19 1.00
CA GLY A 48 -2.35 -19.24 2.02
C GLY A 48 -2.93 -18.73 3.33
N ILE A 49 -2.48 -17.56 3.80
CA ILE A 49 -3.06 -16.88 4.98
C ILE A 49 -4.54 -16.52 4.71
N THR A 50 -4.87 -16.03 3.50
CA THR A 50 -6.26 -15.73 3.09
C THR A 50 -7.16 -16.97 3.15
N LEU A 51 -6.64 -18.13 2.73
CA LEU A 51 -7.36 -19.40 2.73
C LEU A 51 -7.49 -20.02 4.13
N ALA A 52 -6.43 -19.93 4.93
CA ALA A 52 -6.36 -20.55 6.25
C ALA A 52 -7.19 -19.82 7.29
N LEU A 53 -7.26 -18.49 7.21
CA LEU A 53 -8.01 -17.71 8.20
C LEU A 53 -9.51 -17.68 7.96
N ASN A 54 -10.01 -17.81 6.71
CA ASN A 54 -11.43 -17.97 6.39
C ASN A 54 -12.39 -17.03 7.18
N ASP A 55 -11.90 -15.84 7.55
CA ASP A 55 -12.52 -14.96 8.53
C ASP A 55 -12.26 -13.50 8.10
N PRO A 56 -13.27 -12.61 8.12
CA PRO A 56 -13.14 -11.19 7.79
C PRO A 56 -11.95 -10.50 8.48
N ILE A 57 -11.50 -11.03 9.62
CA ILE A 57 -10.30 -10.60 10.35
C ILE A 57 -9.08 -10.42 9.44
N TYR A 58 -8.81 -11.33 8.48
CA TYR A 58 -7.63 -11.18 7.61
C TYR A 58 -7.68 -9.90 6.76
N LEU A 59 -8.86 -9.51 6.30
CA LEU A 59 -9.04 -8.29 5.51
C LEU A 59 -8.75 -7.04 6.35
N GLN A 60 -9.08 -7.08 7.64
CA GLN A 60 -8.83 -6.02 8.61
C GLN A 60 -7.35 -5.86 8.91
N TRP A 61 -6.65 -6.97 9.18
CA TRP A 61 -5.20 -6.97 9.44
C TRP A 61 -4.36 -6.67 8.20
N LYS A 62 -4.81 -7.08 7.00
CA LYS A 62 -4.16 -6.71 5.74
C LYS A 62 -4.09 -5.19 5.58
N LEU A 63 -5.17 -4.48 5.94
CA LEU A 63 -5.22 -3.02 5.87
C LEU A 63 -4.23 -2.36 6.85
N THR A 64 -4.15 -2.85 8.10
CA THR A 64 -3.14 -2.40 9.07
C THR A 64 -1.72 -2.60 8.53
N ALA A 65 -1.44 -3.77 7.98
CA ALA A 65 -0.11 -4.10 7.45
C ALA A 65 0.31 -3.13 6.36
N THR A 66 -0.59 -2.77 5.43
CA THR A 66 -0.29 -1.80 4.38
C THR A 66 0.09 -0.43 4.96
N PHE A 67 -0.71 0.13 5.86
CA PHE A 67 -0.42 1.44 6.45
C PHE A 67 0.88 1.44 7.27
N SER A 68 1.13 0.39 8.05
CA SER A 68 2.37 0.23 8.80
C SER A 68 3.60 0.13 7.90
N ILE A 69 3.51 -0.60 6.78
CA ILE A 69 4.61 -0.71 5.81
C ILE A 69 4.93 0.64 5.20
N PHE A 70 3.91 1.40 4.75
CA PHE A 70 4.12 2.75 4.20
C PHE A 70 4.76 3.70 5.21
N ALA A 71 4.30 3.68 6.47
CA ALA A 71 4.90 4.46 7.54
C ALA A 71 6.36 4.06 7.76
N CYS A 72 6.64 2.76 7.84
CA CYS A 72 7.99 2.23 8.09
C CYS A 72 8.96 2.55 6.95
N ILE A 73 8.55 2.37 5.69
CA ILE A 73 9.39 2.69 4.52
C ILE A 73 9.73 4.19 4.51
N THR A 74 8.73 5.05 4.69
CA THR A 74 8.92 6.51 4.67
C THR A 74 9.79 6.97 5.85
N LEU A 75 9.57 6.38 7.03
CA LEU A 75 10.38 6.65 8.22
C LEU A 75 11.82 6.20 8.04
N CYS A 76 12.06 4.97 7.56
CA CYS A 76 13.40 4.46 7.24
C CYS A 76 14.11 5.35 6.23
N ASN A 77 13.40 5.80 5.18
CA ASN A 77 13.96 6.71 4.19
C ASN A 77 14.42 8.04 4.81
N LYS A 78 13.60 8.60 5.71
CA LYS A 78 13.93 9.80 6.48
C LYS A 78 15.13 9.58 7.41
N LEU A 79 15.18 8.46 8.12
CA LEU A 79 16.28 8.11 9.05
C LEU A 79 17.63 7.94 8.32
N LEU A 80 17.60 7.37 7.12
CA LEU A 80 18.76 7.23 6.25
C LEU A 80 19.17 8.55 5.55
N LYS A 81 18.50 9.68 5.87
CA LYS A 81 18.72 11.01 5.27
C LYS A 81 18.71 10.99 3.74
N LYS A 82 17.97 10.07 3.14
CA LYS A 82 17.80 9.97 1.69
C LYS A 82 16.90 11.10 1.20
N LYS A 83 16.84 11.26 -0.13
CA LYS A 83 15.87 12.17 -0.76
C LYS A 83 14.45 11.80 -0.31
N PRO A 84 13.61 12.78 0.07
CA PRO A 84 12.21 12.54 0.41
C PRO A 84 11.50 11.72 -0.66
N ILE A 85 10.62 10.81 -0.25
CA ILE A 85 9.87 9.94 -1.17
C ILE A 85 9.00 10.80 -2.08
N CYS A 86 8.35 11.82 -1.54
CA CYS A 86 7.55 12.75 -2.33
C CYS A 86 8.38 13.49 -3.38
N GLU A 87 9.61 13.90 -3.05
CA GLU A 87 10.53 14.52 -4.01
C GLU A 87 10.95 13.52 -5.10
N SER A 88 11.20 12.26 -4.74
CA SER A 88 11.56 11.23 -5.72
C SER A 88 10.42 10.90 -6.69
N LEU A 89 9.17 11.12 -6.31
CA LEU A 89 7.99 10.82 -7.13
C LEU A 89 7.51 12.02 -7.96
N LEU A 90 7.67 13.23 -7.44
CA LEU A 90 7.08 14.46 -7.98
C LEU A 90 8.10 15.55 -8.31
N GLY A 91 9.36 15.40 -7.91
CA GLY A 91 10.40 16.42 -8.06
C GLY A 91 10.73 16.79 -9.50
N ASP A 92 10.43 15.89 -10.45
CA ASP A 92 10.55 16.18 -11.89
C ASP A 92 9.43 17.10 -12.40
N LYS A 93 8.29 17.14 -11.71
CA LYS A 93 7.08 17.89 -12.12
C LYS A 93 6.93 19.23 -11.41
N ILE A 94 7.37 19.32 -10.16
CA ILE A 94 7.22 20.52 -9.33
C ILE A 94 8.51 20.86 -8.59
N ALA A 95 8.92 22.13 -8.65
CA ALA A 95 10.07 22.63 -7.91
C ALA A 95 9.62 23.23 -6.58
N VAL A 96 9.88 22.51 -5.49
CA VAL A 96 9.50 22.89 -4.14
C VAL A 96 10.74 22.91 -3.24
N ASN A 97 10.76 23.78 -2.24
CA ASN A 97 11.83 23.86 -1.25
C ASN A 97 12.09 22.48 -0.60
N PRO A 98 13.37 22.05 -0.46
CA PRO A 98 13.75 20.81 0.23
C PRO A 98 13.12 20.62 1.62
N PHE A 99 12.84 21.71 2.34
CA PHE A 99 12.16 21.66 3.63
C PHE A 99 10.70 21.18 3.50
N ALA A 100 9.96 21.68 2.51
CA ALA A 100 8.56 21.32 2.30
C ALA A 100 8.40 19.85 1.88
N TRP A 101 9.35 19.30 1.12
CA TRP A 101 9.38 17.87 0.80
C TRP A 101 9.50 16.99 2.05
N ARG A 102 10.34 17.39 3.01
CA ARG A 102 10.48 16.66 4.29
C ARG A 102 9.22 16.75 5.14
N GLN A 103 8.53 17.89 5.11
CA GLN A 103 7.24 18.04 5.79
C GLN A 103 6.15 17.18 5.14
N CYS A 104 6.23 16.98 3.83
CA CYS A 104 5.36 16.06 3.10
C CYS A 104 5.51 14.61 3.56
N ASP A 105 6.75 14.10 3.56
CA ASP A 105 7.04 12.75 4.05
C ASP A 105 6.64 12.58 5.53
N LEU A 106 6.82 13.62 6.35
CA LEU A 106 6.35 13.63 7.75
C LEU A 106 4.83 13.52 7.86
N GLY A 107 4.08 14.23 7.02
CA GLY A 107 2.63 14.11 6.93
C GLY A 107 2.19 12.69 6.57
N ILE A 108 2.86 12.05 5.61
CA ILE A 108 2.60 10.66 5.21
C ILE A 108 2.88 9.69 6.36
N ILE A 109 4.00 9.86 7.07
CA ILE A 109 4.34 9.03 8.24
C ILE A 109 3.26 9.17 9.31
N TYR A 110 2.88 10.41 9.64
CA TYR A 110 1.88 10.67 10.68
C TYR A 110 0.52 10.08 10.32
N PHE A 111 0.02 10.37 9.11
CA PHE A 111 -1.25 9.86 8.63
C PHE A 111 -1.29 8.33 8.60
N SER A 112 -0.25 7.69 8.03
CA SER A 112 -0.18 6.23 7.91
C SER A 112 -0.09 5.56 9.28
N THR A 113 0.68 6.13 10.21
CA THR A 113 0.79 5.62 11.59
C THR A 113 -0.54 5.74 12.31
N LEU A 114 -1.20 6.91 12.23
CA LEU A 114 -2.49 7.15 12.85
C LEU A 114 -3.56 6.19 12.31
N MET A 115 -3.64 6.01 10.98
CA MET A 115 -4.59 5.09 10.37
C MET A 115 -4.31 3.63 10.74
N SER A 116 -3.05 3.22 10.84
CA SER A 116 -2.68 1.88 11.30
C SER A 116 -3.13 1.62 12.74
N VAL A 117 -2.89 2.57 13.65
CA VAL A 117 -3.30 2.46 15.05
C VAL A 117 -4.82 2.43 15.18
N ILE A 118 -5.53 3.36 14.53
CA ILE A 118 -7.00 3.41 14.57
C ILE A 118 -7.59 2.13 13.98
N ASN A 119 -7.09 1.65 12.83
CA ASN A 119 -7.57 0.41 12.23
C ASN A 119 -7.36 -0.80 13.16
N THR A 120 -6.22 -0.85 13.85
CA THR A 120 -5.94 -1.92 14.83
C THR A 120 -6.90 -1.88 16.00
N ILE A 121 -7.18 -0.69 16.55
CA ILE A 121 -8.18 -0.53 17.62
C ILE A 121 -9.57 -0.97 17.15
N ILE A 122 -9.98 -0.57 15.94
CA ILE A 122 -11.28 -0.93 15.39
C ILE A 122 -11.39 -2.44 15.18
N THR A 123 -10.32 -3.06 14.69
CA THR A 123 -10.23 -4.52 14.47
C THR A 123 -10.34 -5.31 15.78
N LEU A 124 -9.77 -4.80 16.88
CA LEU A 124 -9.74 -5.51 18.17
C LEU A 124 -11.01 -5.34 19.00
N TYR A 125 -11.68 -4.19 18.91
CA TYR A 125 -12.75 -3.82 19.84
C TYR A 125 -14.14 -3.63 19.22
N PHE A 126 -14.26 -3.61 17.89
CA PHE A 126 -15.52 -3.28 17.20
C PHE A 126 -15.97 -4.37 16.22
N SER A 127 -17.24 -4.32 15.83
CA SER A 127 -17.83 -5.27 14.88
C SER A 127 -17.36 -5.02 13.44
N LEU A 128 -17.57 -6.04 12.59
CA LEU A 128 -17.24 -5.97 11.16
C LEU A 128 -17.93 -4.81 10.45
N ASP A 129 -19.20 -4.52 10.78
CA ASP A 129 -19.96 -3.44 10.14
C ASP A 129 -19.32 -2.08 10.40
N ILE A 130 -18.93 -1.82 11.66
CA ILE A 130 -18.23 -0.59 12.05
C ILE A 130 -16.89 -0.49 11.32
N TRP A 131 -16.18 -1.62 11.18
CA TRP A 131 -14.94 -1.66 10.42
C TRP A 131 -15.14 -1.34 8.93
N ILE A 132 -16.22 -1.81 8.30
CA ILE A 132 -16.54 -1.49 6.89
C ILE A 132 -16.79 0.01 6.73
N TYR A 133 -17.57 0.63 7.62
CA TYR A 133 -17.79 2.08 7.60
C TYR A 133 -16.49 2.85 7.79
N PHE A 134 -15.65 2.42 8.73
CA PHE A 134 -14.33 3.01 8.94
C PHE A 134 -13.46 2.90 7.69
N LYS A 135 -13.38 1.71 7.07
CA LYS A 135 -12.61 1.49 5.84
C LYS A 135 -13.05 2.45 4.73
N LEU A 136 -14.35 2.63 4.53
CA LEU A 136 -14.90 3.57 3.55
C LEU A 136 -14.52 5.01 3.90
N SER A 137 -14.65 5.40 5.16
CA SER A 137 -14.25 6.74 5.63
C SER A 137 -12.76 7.02 5.42
N THR A 138 -11.92 5.98 5.52
CA THR A 138 -10.46 6.08 5.37
C THR A 138 -10.08 6.53 3.95
N ILE A 139 -10.87 6.15 2.93
CA ILE A 139 -10.69 6.60 1.54
C ILE A 139 -10.88 8.12 1.48
N LEU A 140 -11.95 8.64 2.08
CA LEU A 140 -12.24 10.07 2.12
C LEU A 140 -11.14 10.84 2.87
N PHE A 141 -10.71 10.36 4.04
CA PHE A 141 -9.61 10.98 4.78
C PHE A 141 -8.30 10.97 4.00
N SER A 142 -8.01 9.90 3.26
CA SER A 142 -6.81 9.81 2.43
C SER A 142 -6.85 10.80 1.25
N MET A 143 -8.03 10.99 0.63
CA MET A 143 -8.22 11.99 -0.42
C MET A 143 -8.09 13.42 0.12
N LEU A 144 -8.71 13.71 1.26
CA LEU A 144 -8.59 15.02 1.90
C LEU A 144 -7.14 15.31 2.32
N GLY A 145 -6.46 14.31 2.88
CA GLY A 145 -5.05 14.41 3.26
C GLY A 145 -4.14 14.67 2.05
N SER A 146 -4.35 13.97 0.93
CA SER A 146 -3.55 14.18 -0.27
C SER A 146 -3.80 15.55 -0.91
N ILE A 147 -5.04 16.03 -0.93
CA ILE A 147 -5.38 17.39 -1.40
C ILE A 147 -4.74 18.45 -0.50
N ALA A 148 -4.86 18.32 0.83
CA ALA A 148 -4.25 19.25 1.77
C ALA A 148 -2.72 19.30 1.61
N MET A 149 -2.08 18.14 1.43
CA MET A 149 -0.65 18.04 1.21
C MET A 149 -0.22 18.64 -0.13
N ALA A 150 -1.00 18.41 -1.20
CA ALA A 150 -0.77 19.02 -2.50
C ALA A 150 -0.88 20.55 -2.43
N TYR A 151 -1.91 21.07 -1.76
CA TYR A 151 -2.08 22.51 -1.53
C TYR A 151 -0.89 23.10 -0.76
N TYR A 152 -0.44 22.43 0.31
CA TYR A 152 0.74 22.84 1.07
C TYR A 152 2.01 22.87 0.21
N LEU A 153 2.22 21.88 -0.65
CA LEU A 153 3.36 21.85 -1.57
C LEU A 153 3.28 22.99 -2.59
N MET A 154 2.09 23.26 -3.15
CA MET A 154 1.89 24.36 -4.10
C MET A 154 2.14 25.73 -3.47
N GLN A 155 1.71 25.94 -2.22
CA GLN A 155 1.98 27.20 -1.51
C GLN A 155 3.48 27.43 -1.27
N ASN A 156 4.25 26.35 -1.10
CA ASN A 156 5.69 26.39 -0.89
C ASN A 156 6.51 26.14 -2.18
N ALA A 157 5.86 26.12 -3.33
CA ALA A 157 6.52 25.94 -4.62
C ALA A 157 7.19 27.27 -5.03
N THR A 158 8.47 27.22 -5.34
CA THR A 158 9.28 28.42 -5.63
C THR A 158 9.25 28.84 -7.10
N SER A 159 8.85 27.93 -8.02
CA SER A 159 8.48 28.26 -9.40
C SER A 159 7.89 27.02 -10.08
N ILE A 160 6.88 27.23 -10.94
CA ILE A 160 6.45 26.20 -11.90
C ILE A 160 7.53 26.18 -12.99
N LYS A 161 8.20 25.05 -13.20
CA LYS A 161 8.96 24.85 -14.44
C LYS A 161 7.94 24.88 -15.57
N VAL A 162 7.79 26.04 -16.20
CA VAL A 162 7.12 26.13 -17.50
C VAL A 162 8.13 25.58 -18.49
N ASP A 163 7.99 24.30 -18.81
CA ASP A 163 8.79 23.66 -19.86
C ASP A 163 8.57 24.47 -21.15
N GLY A 164 9.68 24.98 -21.71
CA GLY A 164 9.75 25.58 -23.04
C GLY A 164 10.08 24.54 -24.09
#